data_AF-A0A947BSI4-F1
#
_entry.id   AF-A0A947BSI4-F1
#
_cell.length_a   1.000
_cell.length_b   1.000
_cell.length_c   1.000
_cell.angle_alpha   90.00
_cell.angle_beta   90.00
_cell.angle_gamma   90.00
#
_symmetry.space_group_name_H-M   'P 1'
#
loop_
_entity.id
_entity.type
_entity.pdbx_description
1 polymer ?
#
loop_
_entity_poly.entity_id
_entity_poly.type
_entity_poly.pdbx_seq_one_letter_code
_entity_poly.pdbx_strand_id
1 'polypeptide(L)'
;MINPLASNNPYESLGLGAAQEEKKDQGALGLEQFLKIMTTQLQSQDPLEPMDNGDFLGQIAQFSTVTGIDNLNESFNGFSNSITSGQALQAGSLVGREVLAPVSSGYLETGSSIKGRVD
;
A
#
# COMPACT_ATOMS: atom_id res chain seq x y z
N MET A 1 17.69 -19.54 -19.38
CA MET A 1 16.35 -19.38 -18.76
C MET A 1 15.90 -17.97 -19.07
N ILE A 2 14.79 -17.82 -19.83
CA ILE A 2 14.30 -16.56 -20.38
C ILE A 2 13.30 -15.98 -19.35
N ASN A 3 13.54 -14.75 -18.89
CA ASN A 3 12.65 -14.03 -17.98
C ASN A 3 11.32 -13.71 -18.72
N PRO A 4 10.14 -14.01 -18.16
CA PRO A 4 8.89 -13.69 -18.81
C PRO A 4 8.71 -12.17 -18.79
N LEU A 5 8.24 -11.62 -19.91
CA LEU A 5 8.00 -10.20 -20.10
C LEU A 5 7.02 -9.71 -19.03
N ALA A 6 7.54 -9.01 -18.02
CA ALA A 6 6.74 -8.18 -17.14
C ALA A 6 6.06 -7.13 -18.04
N SER A 7 4.74 -7.02 -17.90
CA SER A 7 3.91 -6.09 -18.65
C SER A 7 4.41 -4.67 -18.42
N ASN A 8 5.07 -4.06 -19.41
CA ASN A 8 5.47 -2.65 -19.39
C ASN A 8 4.23 -1.78 -19.68
N ASN A 9 3.25 -1.79 -18.79
CA ASN A 9 2.11 -0.89 -18.89
C ASN A 9 2.43 0.43 -18.17
N PRO A 10 2.74 1.52 -18.91
CA PRO A 10 3.04 2.83 -18.31
C PRO A 10 1.83 3.44 -17.56
N TYR A 11 0.65 2.84 -17.73
CA TYR A 11 -0.58 3.20 -17.03
C TYR A 11 -0.62 2.69 -15.58
N GLU A 12 0.13 1.62 -15.26
CA GLU A 12 0.22 1.04 -13.92
C GLU A 12 1.04 1.95 -13.00
N SER A 13 2.12 2.56 -13.53
CA SER A 13 2.91 3.59 -12.82
C SER A 13 2.18 4.92 -12.59
N LEU A 14 1.03 5.12 -13.25
CA LEU A 14 0.18 6.31 -13.09
C LEU A 14 -1.00 6.05 -12.14
N GLY A 15 -1.05 4.88 -11.48
CA GLY A 15 -2.10 4.55 -10.52
C GLY A 15 -3.50 4.40 -11.12
N LEU A 16 -3.61 4.27 -12.44
CA LEU A 16 -4.88 4.14 -13.19
C LEU A 16 -5.27 2.68 -13.47
N GLY A 17 -4.54 1.72 -12.90
CA GLY A 17 -4.77 0.29 -13.04
C GLY A 17 -5.64 -0.29 -11.91
N ALA A 18 -6.82 -0.77 -12.30
CA ALA A 18 -7.76 -1.63 -11.57
C ALA A 18 -8.45 -1.05 -10.32
N ALA A 19 -9.78 -1.14 -10.32
CA ALA A 19 -10.63 -0.89 -9.17
C ALA A 19 -10.18 -1.76 -7.99
N GLN A 20 -9.98 -1.09 -6.86
CA GLN A 20 -9.58 -1.68 -5.59
C GLN A 20 -10.69 -2.62 -5.09
N GLU A 21 -10.47 -3.94 -5.16
CA GLU A 21 -11.31 -4.91 -4.47
C GLU A 21 -11.16 -4.68 -2.97
N GLU A 22 -12.25 -4.31 -2.30
CA GLU A 22 -12.32 -4.22 -0.84
C GLU A 22 -12.04 -5.60 -0.24
N LYS A 23 -10.81 -5.83 0.22
CA LYS A 23 -10.50 -7.01 1.05
C LYS A 23 -11.31 -6.92 2.33
N LYS A 24 -12.25 -7.84 2.48
CA LYS A 24 -13.04 -8.00 3.71
C LYS A 24 -12.12 -8.44 4.84
N ASP A 25 -12.00 -7.60 5.86
CA ASP A 25 -11.17 -7.84 7.04
C ASP A 25 -11.63 -9.11 7.80
N GLN A 26 -10.82 -10.16 7.73
CA GLN A 26 -11.08 -11.43 8.41
C GLN A 26 -10.88 -11.34 9.93
N GLY A 27 -10.13 -10.35 10.42
CA GLY A 27 -9.92 -10.10 11.85
C GLY A 27 -11.15 -9.58 12.57
N ALA A 28 -11.89 -8.67 11.93
CA ALA A 28 -13.14 -8.11 12.46
C ALA A 28 -14.21 -9.19 12.73
N LEU A 29 -14.30 -10.20 11.85
CA LEU A 29 -15.26 -11.31 11.96
C LEU A 29 -15.05 -12.17 13.22
N GLY A 30 -13.80 -12.35 13.67
CA GLY A 30 -13.45 -13.15 14.85
C GLY A 30 -13.83 -12.47 16.17
N LEU A 31 -13.59 -11.17 16.26
CA LEU A 31 -13.97 -10.36 17.44
C LEU A 31 -15.48 -10.21 17.57
N GLU A 32 -16.20 -9.96 16.47
CA GLU A 32 -17.67 -9.87 16.48
C GLU A 32 -18.33 -11.20 16.89
N GLN A 33 -17.82 -12.34 16.39
CA GLN A 33 -18.31 -13.66 16.81
C GLN A 33 -18.05 -13.91 18.29
N PHE A 34 -16.89 -13.51 18.81
CA PHE A 34 -16.60 -13.61 20.24
C PHE A 34 -17.54 -12.74 21.08
N LEU A 35 -17.72 -11.46 20.72
CA LEU A 35 -18.65 -10.56 21.42
C LEU A 35 -20.08 -11.09 21.40
N LYS A 36 -20.48 -11.72 20.30
CA LYS A 36 -21.78 -12.39 20.19
C LYS A 36 -21.89 -13.60 21.13
N ILE A 37 -20.86 -14.43 21.22
CA ILE A 37 -20.82 -15.56 22.14
C ILE A 37 -20.81 -15.09 23.60
N MET A 38 -20.00 -14.08 23.94
CA MET A 38 -19.99 -13.43 25.26
C MET A 38 -21.35 -12.86 25.64
N THR A 39 -21.99 -12.13 24.74
CA THR A 39 -23.34 -11.55 24.98
C THR A 39 -24.39 -12.65 25.15
N THR A 40 -24.28 -13.73 24.37
CA THR A 40 -25.17 -14.89 24.47
C THR A 40 -24.98 -15.65 25.79
N GLN A 41 -23.73 -15.83 26.25
CA GLN A 41 -23.41 -16.43 27.54
C GLN A 41 -23.91 -15.53 28.69
N LEU A 42 -23.70 -14.21 28.63
CA LEU A 42 -24.25 -13.25 29.61
C LEU A 42 -25.78 -13.31 29.72
N GLN A 43 -26.47 -13.65 28.62
CA GLN A 43 -27.93 -13.85 28.60
C GLN A 43 -28.40 -15.24 29.06
N SER A 44 -27.52 -16.25 29.17
CA SER A 44 -27.89 -17.65 29.46
C SER A 44 -27.15 -18.32 30.63
N GLN A 45 -26.23 -17.65 31.31
CA GLN A 45 -25.47 -18.27 32.41
C GLN A 45 -26.28 -18.31 33.71
N ASP A 46 -26.61 -19.53 34.15
CA ASP A 46 -26.88 -19.86 35.54
C ASP A 46 -25.64 -19.48 36.39
N PRO A 47 -25.78 -18.72 37.49
CA PRO A 47 -24.68 -18.08 38.23
C PRO A 47 -23.62 -19.01 38.87
N LEU A 48 -23.71 -20.33 38.72
CA LEU A 48 -22.88 -21.29 39.46
C LEU A 48 -21.71 -21.92 38.68
N GLU A 49 -21.52 -21.64 37.39
CA GLU A 49 -20.34 -22.13 36.65
C GLU A 49 -19.69 -21.02 35.79
N PRO A 50 -18.68 -20.31 36.32
CA PRO A 50 -17.90 -19.38 35.53
C PRO A 50 -16.91 -20.19 34.67
N MET A 51 -17.21 -20.36 33.38
CA MET A 51 -16.26 -20.99 32.47
C MET A 51 -15.13 -20.05 32.05
N ASP A 52 -13.97 -20.68 31.88
CA ASP A 52 -12.66 -20.16 31.55
C ASP A 52 -12.59 -19.63 30.10
N ASN A 53 -12.91 -18.36 29.89
CA ASN A 53 -12.91 -17.70 28.57
C ASN A 53 -11.68 -16.79 28.35
N GLY A 54 -10.70 -16.80 29.27
CA GLY A 54 -9.54 -15.89 29.25
C GLY A 54 -8.53 -16.20 28.14
N ASP A 55 -8.23 -17.48 27.92
CA ASP A 55 -7.22 -17.91 26.95
C ASP A 55 -7.63 -17.64 25.50
N PHE A 56 -8.93 -17.71 25.19
CA PHE A 56 -9.44 -17.40 23.86
C PHE A 56 -9.39 -15.89 23.57
N LEU A 57 -9.66 -15.05 24.59
CA LEU A 57 -9.52 -13.60 24.47
C LEU A 57 -8.07 -13.18 24.20
N GLY A 58 -7.11 -13.85 24.86
CA GLY A 58 -5.68 -13.63 24.59
C GLY A 58 -5.31 -13.94 23.14
N GLN A 59 -5.82 -15.04 22.58
CA GLN A 59 -5.58 -15.43 21.19
C GLN A 59 -6.27 -14.47 20.18
N ILE A 60 -7.49 -14.00 20.47
CA ILE A 60 -8.18 -13.02 19.62
C ILE A 60 -7.49 -11.66 19.68
N ALA A 61 -7.04 -11.21 20.85
CA ALA A 61 -6.28 -9.96 20.98
C ALA A 61 -4.95 -10.03 20.21
N GLN A 62 -4.26 -11.18 20.27
CA GLN A 62 -3.05 -11.42 19.49
C GLN A 62 -3.35 -11.39 17.97
N PHE A 63 -4.43 -12.04 17.53
CA PHE A 63 -4.82 -12.04 16.12
C PHE A 63 -5.26 -10.65 15.64
N SER A 64 -6.07 -9.93 16.41
CA SER A 64 -6.52 -8.57 16.10
C SER A 64 -5.35 -7.59 15.98
N THR A 65 -4.31 -7.75 16.81
CA THR A 65 -3.08 -6.94 16.72
C THR A 65 -2.32 -7.23 15.42
N VAL A 66 -2.17 -8.50 15.04
CA VAL A 66 -1.51 -8.90 13.78
C VAL A 66 -2.27 -8.36 12.58
N THR A 67 -3.59 -8.57 12.53
CA THR A 67 -4.43 -8.05 11.44
C THR A 67 -4.43 -6.52 11.40
N GLY A 68 -4.38 -5.87 12.56
CA GLY A 68 -4.22 -4.42 12.65
C GLY A 68 -2.91 -3.94 12.02
N ILE A 69 -1.79 -4.63 12.26
CA ILE A 69 -0.50 -4.34 11.65
C ILE A 69 -0.54 -4.57 10.13
N ASP A 70 -1.17 -5.65 9.67
CA ASP A 70 -1.31 -5.94 8.25
C ASP A 70 -2.11 -4.85 7.52
N ASN A 71 -3.24 -4.42 8.10
CA ASN A 71 -4.03 -3.30 7.58
C ASN A 71 -3.22 -1.98 7.53
N LEU A 72 -2.38 -1.75 8.54
CA LEU A 72 -1.50 -0.58 8.60
C LEU A 72 -0.42 -0.65 7.50
N ASN A 73 0.13 -1.84 7.25
CA ASN A 73 1.07 -2.09 6.17
C ASN A 73 0.43 -1.85 4.79
N GLU A 74 -0.77 -2.36 4.56
CA GLU A 74 -1.52 -2.14 3.31
C GLU A 74 -1.82 -0.66 3.07
N SER A 75 -2.25 0.05 4.13
CA SER A 75 -2.46 1.50 4.10
C SER A 75 -1.17 2.26 3.77
N PHE A 76 -0.04 1.85 4.35
CA PHE A 76 1.26 2.45 4.09
C PHE A 76 1.74 2.20 2.65
N ASN A 77 1.54 1.01 2.11
CA ASN A 77 1.84 0.71 0.71
C ASN A 77 0.99 1.57 -0.24
N GLY A 78 -0.31 1.70 0.04
CA GLY A 78 -1.19 2.60 -0.73
C GLY A 78 -0.74 4.06 -0.70
N PHE A 79 -0.30 4.53 0.46
CA PHE A 79 0.28 5.86 0.62
C PHE A 79 1.58 6.04 -0.17
N SER A 80 2.50 5.08 -0.08
CA SER A 80 3.77 5.10 -0.84
C SER A 80 3.51 5.14 -2.35
N ASN A 81 2.57 4.32 -2.84
CA ASN A 81 2.18 4.31 -4.25
C ASN A 81 1.61 5.66 -4.71
N SER A 82 0.84 6.32 -3.85
CA SER A 82 0.29 7.65 -4.12
C SER A 82 1.39 8.72 -4.22
N ILE A 83 2.40 8.66 -3.34
CA ILE A 83 3.59 9.53 -3.42
C ILE A 83 4.35 9.32 -4.74
N THR A 84 4.64 8.07 -5.10
CA THR A 84 5.36 7.75 -6.35
C THR A 84 4.59 8.23 -7.58
N SER A 85 3.27 8.05 -7.59
CA SER A 85 2.40 8.55 -8.66
C SER A 85 2.46 10.08 -8.78
N GLY A 86 2.50 10.80 -7.64
CA GLY A 86 2.69 12.25 -7.62
C GLY A 86 4.03 12.71 -8.22
N GLN A 87 5.11 11.97 -7.97
CA GLN A 87 6.41 12.24 -8.59
C GLN A 87 6.40 12.00 -10.11
N ALA A 88 5.72 10.95 -10.56
CA ALA A 88 5.56 10.66 -11.99
C ALA A 88 4.81 11.78 -12.73
N LEU A 89 3.75 12.34 -12.12
CA LEU A 89 3.03 13.50 -12.68
C LEU A 89 3.92 14.76 -12.77
N GLN A 90 4.78 14.99 -11.78
CA GLN A 90 5.78 16.06 -11.83
C GLN A 90 6.78 15.86 -12.97
N ALA A 91 7.26 14.63 -13.18
CA ALA A 91 8.13 14.29 -14.31
C ALA A 91 7.41 14.45 -15.66
N GLY A 92 6.13 14.08 -15.75
CA GLY A 92 5.29 14.33 -16.92
C GLY A 92 5.20 15.80 -17.28
N SER A 93 5.18 16.70 -16.29
CA SER A 93 5.17 18.16 -16.52
C SER A 93 6.50 18.72 -17.08
N LEU A 94 7.59 17.95 -16.98
CA LEU A 94 8.90 18.30 -17.56
C LEU A 94 9.01 17.90 -19.04
N VAL A 95 8.11 17.04 -19.55
CA VAL A 95 8.08 16.67 -20.96
C VAL A 95 7.80 17.92 -21.80
N GLY A 96 8.72 18.26 -22.71
CA GLY A 96 8.65 19.46 -23.54
C GLY A 96 9.19 20.74 -22.87
N ARG A 97 9.76 20.66 -21.66
CA ARG A 97 10.49 21.78 -21.03
C ARG A 97 12.00 21.59 -21.18
N GLU A 98 12.73 22.70 -21.36
CA GLU A 98 14.19 22.69 -21.30
C GLU A 98 14.67 22.62 -19.85
N VAL A 99 15.51 21.64 -19.51
CA VAL A 99 16.14 21.49 -18.20
C VAL A 99 17.67 21.47 -18.34
N LEU A 100 18.38 21.99 -17.34
CA LEU A 100 19.83 21.83 -17.26
C LEU A 100 20.13 20.51 -16.56
N ALA A 101 20.87 19.63 -17.24
CA ALA A 101 21.38 18.39 -16.67
C ALA A 101 22.91 18.40 -16.70
N PRO A 102 23.58 17.86 -15.66
CA PRO A 102 25.02 17.71 -15.67
C PRO A 102 25.44 16.72 -16.75
N VAL A 103 26.24 17.19 -17.70
CA VAL A 103 26.77 16.37 -18.80
C VAL A 103 28.28 16.60 -18.91
N SER A 104 29.03 15.52 -19.10
CA SER A 104 30.50 15.54 -19.23
C SER A 104 30.98 15.70 -20.67
N SER A 105 30.12 15.41 -21.65
CA SER A 105 30.39 15.58 -23.07
C SER A 105 29.08 15.85 -23.82
N GLY A 106 29.07 16.84 -24.71
CA GLY A 106 27.93 17.14 -25.58
C GLY A 106 28.26 16.83 -27.04
N TYR A 107 27.28 16.34 -27.80
CA TYR A 107 27.40 16.20 -29.24
C TYR A 107 27.05 17.53 -29.90
N LEU A 108 27.92 18.01 -30.79
CA LEU A 108 27.72 19.24 -31.56
C LEU A 108 27.64 18.90 -33.04
N GLU A 109 26.47 19.12 -33.65
CA GLU A 109 26.34 19.05 -35.09
C GLU A 109 26.95 20.29 -35.76
N THR A 110 27.56 20.10 -36.93
CA THR A 110 28.13 21.20 -37.74
C THR A 110 27.07 22.26 -38.00
N GLY A 111 27.33 23.49 -37.54
CA GLY A 111 26.43 24.63 -37.69
C GLY A 111 25.49 24.89 -36.52
N SER A 112 25.51 24.03 -35.48
CA SER A 112 24.70 24.22 -34.26
C SER A 112 25.51 24.83 -33.12
N SER A 113 24.82 25.33 -32.08
CA SER A 113 25.43 25.89 -30.86
C SER A 113 24.96 25.09 -29.64
N ILE A 114 25.88 24.75 -28.72
CA ILE A 114 25.51 24.14 -27.44
C ILE A 114 25.09 25.25 -26.47
N LYS A 115 23.92 25.11 -25.85
CA LYS A 115 23.49 25.94 -24.72
C LYS A 115 23.80 25.22 -23.41
N GLY A 116 24.54 25.89 -22.52
CA GLY A 116 24.91 25.37 -21.21
C GLY A 116 25.41 26.48 -20.31
N ARG A 117 25.49 26.18 -19.00
CA ARG A 117 26.12 27.04 -18.01
C ARG A 117 27.33 26.29 -17.45
N VAL A 118 28.46 26.98 -17.36
CA VAL A 118 29.64 26.49 -16.64
C VAL A 118 29.57 27.11 -15.24
N ASP A 119 29.68 26.26 -14.22
CA ASP A 119 29.89 26.67 -12.82
C ASP A 119 31.35 26.41 -12.46
#